data_AF-A0A9D8RCN6-F1
#
_entry.id   AF-A0A9D8RCN6-F1
#
_cell.length_a   1.000
_cell.length_b   1.000
_cell.length_c   1.000
_cell.angle_alpha   90.00
_cell.angle_beta   90.00
_cell.angle_gamma   90.00
#
_symmetry.space_group_name_H-M   'P 1'
#
loop_
_entity.id
_entity.type
_entity.pdbx_description
1 polymer ?
#
loop_
_entity_poly.entity_id
_entity_poly.type
_entity_poly.pdbx_seq_one_letter_code
_entity_poly.pdbx_strand_id
1 'polypeptide(L)'
;MKKYLLMTLMLVMAFAVSAQTHNNPRQRSNNKHVKVTKVVRTKTSTVLTLQANYDKDMYCYLDGATLTDEVNGKRYNARKALNFQWKKKYQGRNFTFRIEFPAIPTSASVVTFRETGSSGNPFVINNIAIPVKQNKSTTPSTQKEGKTIIINM
;
A
#
# COMPACT_ATOMS: atom_id res chain seq x y z
N MET A 1 -18.75 -1.35 56.09
CA MET A 1 -18.60 -1.86 54.71
C MET A 1 -18.92 -0.76 53.71
N LYS A 2 -17.92 -0.10 53.11
CA LYS A 2 -18.11 0.63 51.85
C LYS A 2 -16.88 0.37 50.98
N LYS A 3 -17.13 -0.33 49.87
CA LYS A 3 -16.16 -0.94 48.96
C LYS A 3 -15.47 0.17 48.18
N TYR A 4 -14.15 0.16 48.16
CA TYR A 4 -13.35 0.93 47.22
C TYR A 4 -13.57 0.33 45.82
N LEU A 5 -14.39 1.00 45.01
CA LEU A 5 -14.56 0.65 43.61
C LEU A 5 -13.29 1.11 42.88
N LEU A 6 -12.37 0.17 42.70
CA LEU A 6 -11.14 0.34 41.94
C LEU A 6 -11.53 0.65 40.49
N MET A 7 -11.38 1.92 40.10
CA MET A 7 -11.68 2.41 38.77
C MET A 7 -10.52 2.01 37.85
N THR A 8 -10.63 0.85 37.21
CA THR A 8 -9.66 0.36 36.23
C THR A 8 -9.63 1.31 35.03
N LEU A 9 -8.63 2.20 35.02
CA LEU A 9 -8.30 3.05 33.88
C LEU A 9 -7.81 2.14 32.74
N MET A 10 -8.72 1.73 31.84
CA MET A 10 -8.34 1.12 30.58
C MET A 10 -7.61 2.16 29.73
N LEU A 11 -6.29 2.14 29.78
CA LEU A 11 -5.44 2.82 28.82
C LEU A 11 -5.61 2.12 27.45
N VAL A 12 -6.56 2.60 26.66
CA VAL A 12 -6.66 2.25 25.24
C VAL A 12 -5.48 2.91 24.54
N MET A 13 -4.35 2.20 24.44
CA MET A 13 -3.27 2.59 23.55
C MET A 13 -3.82 2.56 22.12
N ALA A 14 -4.19 3.73 21.61
CA ALA A 14 -4.43 3.91 20.19
C ALA A 14 -3.09 3.74 19.47
N PHE A 15 -2.79 2.52 19.03
CA PHE A 15 -1.69 2.29 18.10
C PHE A 15 -2.02 3.05 16.81
N ALA A 16 -1.42 4.22 16.63
CA ALA A 16 -1.45 4.91 15.35
C ALA A 16 -0.79 3.98 14.32
N VAL A 17 -1.60 3.26 13.55
CA VAL A 17 -1.11 2.48 12.42
C VAL A 17 -0.62 3.50 11.40
N SER A 18 0.70 3.74 11.38
CA SER A 18 1.30 4.61 10.37
C SER A 18 1.09 3.97 9.00
N ALA A 19 0.11 4.45 8.24
CA ALA A 19 -0.15 4.02 6.87
C ALA A 19 0.61 4.93 5.92
N GLN A 20 1.46 4.36 5.07
CA GLN A 20 2.04 5.09 3.95
C GLN A 20 1.09 5.04 2.78
N THR A 21 0.68 6.20 2.29
CA THR A 21 -0.19 6.31 1.13
C THR A 21 0.59 6.89 -0.04
N HIS A 22 0.39 6.30 -1.21
CA HIS A 22 0.90 6.83 -2.47
C HIS A 22 -0.22 6.82 -3.50
N ASN A 23 -0.60 8.03 -3.91
CA ASN A 23 -1.65 8.25 -4.89
C ASN A 23 -1.02 8.32 -6.28
N ASN A 24 -1.69 7.72 -7.26
CA ASN A 24 -1.29 7.68 -8.66
C ASN A 24 0.18 7.26 -8.85
N PRO A 25 0.58 6.08 -8.34
CA PRO A 25 1.96 5.61 -8.49
C PRO A 25 2.37 5.58 -9.96
N ARG A 26 3.65 5.89 -10.22
CA ARG A 26 4.28 5.56 -11.50
C ARG A 26 4.12 4.06 -11.75
N GLN A 27 3.76 3.69 -12.97
CA GLN A 27 3.45 2.32 -13.36
C GLN A 27 3.49 2.17 -14.89
N ARG A 28 3.45 0.92 -15.37
CA ARG A 28 3.26 0.56 -16.78
C ARG A 28 2.26 -0.59 -16.89
N SER A 29 1.06 -0.30 -17.36
CA SER A 29 0.02 -1.32 -17.58
C SER A 29 0.11 -1.89 -18.99
N ASN A 30 -0.09 -3.21 -19.13
CA ASN A 30 -0.33 -3.84 -20.44
C ASN A 30 -1.77 -3.60 -20.94
N ASN A 31 -2.64 -3.05 -20.09
CA ASN A 31 -4.02 -2.75 -20.40
C ASN A 31 -4.26 -1.25 -20.22
N LYS A 32 -4.51 -0.53 -21.33
CA LYS A 32 -4.72 0.92 -21.33
C LYS A 32 -5.91 1.39 -20.45
N HIS A 33 -6.87 0.51 -20.19
CA HIS A 33 -8.08 0.82 -19.43
C HIS A 33 -7.88 0.68 -17.92
N VAL A 34 -6.84 -0.02 -17.48
CA VAL A 34 -6.65 -0.36 -16.07
C VAL A 34 -5.38 0.26 -15.52
N LYS A 35 -5.50 0.91 -14.37
CA LYS A 35 -4.37 1.51 -13.63
C LYS A 35 -4.55 1.35 -12.13
N VAL A 36 -3.44 1.34 -11.41
CA VAL A 36 -3.39 1.53 -9.96
C VAL A 36 -3.50 3.02 -9.65
N THR A 37 -4.50 3.42 -8.89
CA THR A 37 -4.69 4.83 -8.49
C THR A 37 -4.22 5.10 -7.07
N LYS A 38 -4.05 4.06 -6.25
CA LYS A 38 -3.61 4.22 -4.87
C LYS A 38 -2.93 2.96 -4.35
N VAL A 39 -1.85 3.15 -3.61
CA VAL A 39 -1.23 2.12 -2.77
C VAL A 39 -1.24 2.61 -1.33
N VAL A 40 -1.74 1.78 -0.41
CA VAL A 40 -1.69 2.04 1.03
C VAL A 40 -0.92 0.88 1.67
N ARG A 41 0.20 1.19 2.32
CA ARG A 41 1.04 0.21 3.02
C ARG A 41 0.95 0.45 4.52
N THR A 42 0.66 -0.60 5.27
CA THR A 42 0.72 -0.62 6.73
C THR A 42 1.74 -1.67 7.18
N LYS A 43 1.93 -1.82 8.50
CA LYS A 43 2.77 -2.90 9.04
C LYS A 43 2.18 -4.30 8.80
N THR A 44 0.88 -4.40 8.53
CA THR A 44 0.14 -5.68 8.49
C THR A 44 -0.40 -6.02 7.10
N SER A 45 -0.57 -5.03 6.23
CA SER A 45 -1.13 -5.22 4.89
C SER A 45 -0.65 -4.18 3.88
N THR A 46 -0.83 -4.53 2.60
CA THR A 46 -0.71 -3.60 1.48
C THR A 46 -2.03 -3.61 0.71
N VAL A 47 -2.63 -2.45 0.47
CA VAL A 47 -3.87 -2.31 -0.28
C VAL A 47 -3.60 -1.58 -1.58
N LEU A 48 -3.97 -2.18 -2.71
CA LEU A 48 -4.04 -1.48 -3.99
C LEU A 48 -5.47 -1.10 -4.31
N THR A 49 -5.63 0.11 -4.85
CA THR A 49 -6.85 0.54 -5.51
C THR A 49 -6.56 0.57 -7.01
N LEU A 50 -7.31 -0.23 -7.76
CA LEU A 50 -7.31 -0.26 -9.21
C LEU A 50 -8.55 0.48 -9.71
N GLN A 51 -8.36 1.22 -10.79
CA GLN A 51 -9.45 1.82 -11.55
C GLN A 51 -9.41 1.25 -12.96
N ALA A 52 -10.55 0.74 -13.43
CA ALA A 52 -10.76 0.32 -14.80
C ALA A 52 -11.79 1.24 -15.46
N ASN A 53 -11.41 1.90 -16.56
CA ASN A 53 -12.27 2.80 -17.32
C ASN A 53 -12.30 2.36 -18.79
N TYR A 54 -13.46 1.90 -19.25
CA TYR A 54 -13.68 1.41 -20.60
C TYR A 54 -14.48 2.43 -21.43
N ASP A 55 -14.22 2.45 -22.74
CA ASP A 55 -14.90 3.38 -23.67
C ASP A 55 -16.38 3.00 -23.92
N LYS A 56 -16.77 1.79 -23.53
CA LYS A 56 -18.12 1.23 -23.64
C LYS A 56 -18.42 0.31 -22.46
N ASP A 57 -19.68 -0.09 -22.31
CA ASP A 57 -20.05 -1.07 -21.29
C ASP A 57 -19.32 -2.39 -21.53
N MET A 58 -18.64 -2.87 -20.50
CA MET A 58 -17.86 -4.11 -20.53
C MET A 58 -18.20 -4.93 -19.29
N TYR A 59 -17.97 -6.24 -19.39
CA TYR A 59 -17.88 -7.07 -18.20
C TYR A 59 -16.48 -6.98 -17.63
N CYS A 60 -16.39 -6.69 -16.33
CA CYS A 60 -15.16 -6.79 -15.57
C CYS A 60 -15.34 -7.84 -14.48
N TYR A 61 -14.34 -8.70 -14.33
CA TYR A 61 -14.28 -9.71 -13.28
C TYR A 61 -12.82 -9.88 -12.89
N LEU A 62 -12.56 -10.19 -11.61
CA LEU A 62 -11.22 -10.58 -11.15
C LEU A 62 -11.34 -11.94 -10.49
N ASP A 63 -10.51 -12.88 -10.91
CA ASP A 63 -10.48 -14.24 -10.35
C ASP A 63 -9.59 -14.32 -9.09
N GLY A 64 -8.47 -13.60 -9.16
CA GLY A 64 -7.48 -13.50 -8.10
C GLY A 64 -6.42 -12.48 -8.50
N ALA A 65 -5.50 -12.22 -7.58
CA ALA A 65 -4.41 -11.29 -7.84
C ALA A 65 -3.15 -11.66 -7.07
N THR A 66 -2.02 -11.29 -7.67
CA THR A 66 -0.70 -11.40 -7.06
C THR A 66 0.05 -10.09 -7.19
N LEU A 67 0.88 -9.80 -6.18
CA LEU A 67 1.94 -8.81 -6.26
C LEU A 67 3.29 -9.53 -6.29
N THR A 68 4.18 -9.09 -7.16
CA THR A 68 5.57 -9.54 -7.21
C THR A 68 6.47 -8.36 -6.85
N ASP A 69 7.34 -8.53 -5.86
CA ASP A 69 8.43 -7.58 -5.61
C ASP A 69 9.50 -7.76 -6.70
N GLU A 70 9.74 -6.70 -7.46
CA GLU A 70 10.65 -6.73 -8.62
C GLU A 70 12.11 -6.94 -8.23
N VAL A 71 12.48 -6.65 -6.97
CA VAL A 71 13.88 -6.73 -6.51
C VAL A 71 14.26 -8.18 -6.18
N ASN A 72 13.39 -8.92 -5.51
CA ASN A 72 13.67 -10.27 -5.02
C ASN A 72 12.80 -11.36 -5.66
N GLY A 73 11.87 -11.00 -6.55
CA GLY A 73 10.94 -11.92 -7.21
C GLY A 73 9.88 -12.53 -6.29
N LYS A 74 9.79 -12.10 -5.03
CA LYS A 74 8.86 -12.68 -4.05
C LYS A 74 7.42 -12.33 -4.41
N ARG A 75 6.57 -13.36 -4.40
CA ARG A 75 5.14 -13.24 -4.71
C ARG A 75 4.28 -13.18 -3.45
N TYR A 76 3.26 -12.34 -3.51
CA TYR A 76 2.27 -12.12 -2.45
C TYR A 76 0.88 -12.30 -3.05
N ASN A 77 0.16 -13.32 -2.61
CA ASN A 77 -1.22 -13.56 -3.03
C ASN A 77 -2.16 -12.57 -2.32
N ALA A 78 -3.21 -12.14 -3.02
CA ALA A 78 -4.27 -11.34 -2.41
C ALA A 78 -4.93 -12.10 -1.26
N ARG A 79 -5.19 -11.41 -0.15
CA ARG A 79 -5.94 -11.91 1.00
C ARG A 79 -7.42 -11.67 0.86
N LYS A 80 -7.81 -10.48 0.39
CA LYS A 80 -9.20 -10.04 0.43
C LYS A 80 -9.55 -9.07 -0.70
N ALA A 81 -10.75 -9.24 -1.25
CA ALA A 81 -11.43 -8.22 -2.04
C ALA A 81 -12.24 -7.33 -1.09
N LEU A 82 -11.95 -6.03 -1.04
CA LEU A 82 -12.51 -5.13 -0.03
C LEU A 82 -13.86 -4.52 -0.42
N ASN A 83 -14.14 -4.39 -1.71
CA ASN A 83 -15.35 -3.73 -2.23
C ASN A 83 -15.98 -4.47 -3.43
N PHE A 84 -15.57 -5.72 -3.65
CA PHE A 84 -16.09 -6.58 -4.70
C PHE A 84 -15.95 -8.05 -4.28
N GLN A 85 -16.44 -8.97 -5.10
CA GLN A 85 -16.32 -10.40 -4.91
C GLN A 85 -15.48 -11.00 -6.03
N TRP A 86 -14.52 -11.84 -5.68
CA TRP A 86 -13.76 -12.62 -6.66
C TRP A 86 -14.70 -13.47 -7.51
N LYS A 87 -14.36 -13.66 -8.79
CA LYS A 87 -15.10 -14.46 -9.77
C LYS A 87 -16.54 -13.96 -10.05
N LYS A 88 -16.94 -12.80 -9.52
CA LYS A 88 -18.20 -12.15 -9.87
C LYS A 88 -18.01 -11.21 -11.06
N LYS A 89 -18.90 -11.32 -12.05
CA LYS A 89 -18.95 -10.40 -13.19
C LYS A 89 -19.71 -9.14 -12.80
N TYR A 90 -19.15 -7.99 -13.17
CA TYR A 90 -19.76 -6.68 -13.03
C TYR A 90 -19.88 -6.04 -14.42
N GLN A 91 -21.01 -5.40 -14.72
CA GLN A 91 -21.24 -4.72 -15.98
C GLN A 91 -21.18 -3.20 -15.78
N GLY A 92 -20.57 -2.49 -16.71
CA GLY A 92 -20.44 -1.04 -16.68
C GLY A 92 -19.19 -0.55 -17.39
N ARG A 93 -18.92 0.75 -17.29
CA ARG A 93 -17.76 1.41 -17.91
C ARG A 93 -16.64 1.71 -16.92
N ASN A 94 -17.01 2.01 -15.68
CA ASN A 94 -16.08 2.48 -14.65
C ASN A 94 -16.16 1.55 -13.45
N PHE A 95 -15.03 0.97 -13.08
CA PHE A 95 -14.93 0.08 -11.94
C PHE A 95 -13.78 0.51 -11.04
N THR A 96 -13.99 0.33 -9.73
CA THR A 96 -12.95 0.50 -8.73
C THR A 96 -12.81 -0.79 -7.94
N PHE A 97 -11.61 -1.35 -7.89
CA PHE A 97 -11.30 -2.56 -7.14
C PHE A 97 -10.28 -2.26 -6.06
N ARG A 98 -10.59 -2.61 -4.82
CA ARG A 98 -9.69 -2.50 -3.67
C ARG A 98 -9.30 -3.90 -3.24
N ILE A 99 -8.01 -4.20 -3.33
CA ILE A 99 -7.47 -5.53 -3.07
C ILE A 99 -6.46 -5.42 -1.95
N GLU A 100 -6.62 -6.25 -0.92
CA GLU A 100 -5.69 -6.36 0.19
C GLU A 100 -4.73 -7.53 -0.02
N PHE A 101 -3.46 -7.28 0.25
CA PHE A 101 -2.34 -8.22 0.23
C PHE A 101 -1.67 -8.26 1.62
N PRO A 102 -0.86 -9.29 1.90
CA PRO A 102 0.04 -9.27 3.05
C PRO A 102 0.92 -8.01 3.11
N ALA A 103 1.49 -7.75 4.27
CA ALA A 103 2.53 -6.73 4.39
C ALA A 103 3.69 -7.07 3.44
N ILE A 104 4.04 -6.11 2.59
CA ILE A 104 5.22 -6.19 1.72
C ILE A 104 6.36 -5.48 2.46
N PRO A 105 7.59 -6.03 2.44
CA PRO A 105 8.75 -5.40 3.06
C PRO A 105 8.87 -3.92 2.70
N THR A 106 9.26 -3.10 3.67
CA THR A 106 9.45 -1.66 3.43
C THR A 106 10.59 -1.36 2.44
N SER A 107 11.50 -2.32 2.24
CA SER A 107 12.55 -2.27 1.21
C SER A 107 12.02 -2.42 -0.21
N ALA A 108 10.83 -3.01 -0.41
CA ALA A 108 10.23 -3.12 -1.73
C ALA A 108 9.77 -1.74 -2.20
N SER A 109 10.43 -1.22 -3.23
CA SER A 109 10.18 0.08 -3.84
C SER A 109 9.32 -0.01 -5.10
N VAL A 110 9.28 -1.18 -5.72
CA VAL A 110 8.57 -1.42 -6.98
C VAL A 110 7.95 -2.81 -6.97
N VAL A 111 6.70 -2.92 -7.43
CA VAL A 111 6.02 -4.22 -7.60
C VAL A 111 5.34 -4.34 -8.95
N THR A 112 5.09 -5.57 -9.36
CA THR A 112 4.15 -5.90 -10.44
C THR A 112 2.87 -6.50 -9.87
N PHE A 113 1.74 -5.94 -10.27
CA PHE A 113 0.43 -6.54 -10.08
C PHE A 113 0.09 -7.43 -11.27
N ARG A 114 -0.38 -8.64 -10.98
CA ARG A 114 -0.92 -9.56 -11.98
C ARG A 114 -2.27 -10.08 -11.52
N GLU A 115 -3.28 -9.87 -12.35
CA GLU A 115 -4.53 -10.63 -12.25
C GLU A 115 -4.27 -12.09 -12.64
N THR A 116 -4.79 -13.04 -11.88
CA THR A 116 -4.56 -14.48 -12.09
C THR A 116 -5.73 -15.19 -12.74
N GLY A 117 -6.58 -14.47 -13.49
CA GLY A 117 -7.76 -15.05 -14.13
C GLY A 117 -7.44 -16.07 -15.22
N SER A 118 -8.21 -17.16 -15.25
CA SER A 118 -8.05 -18.26 -16.22
C SER A 118 -8.85 -18.09 -17.53
N SER A 119 -9.74 -17.11 -17.63
CA SER A 119 -10.79 -17.06 -18.68
C SER A 119 -10.87 -15.76 -19.50
N GLY A 120 -9.78 -15.00 -19.56
CA GLY A 120 -9.71 -13.74 -20.32
C GLY A 120 -8.38 -13.07 -20.07
N ASN A 121 -7.84 -12.36 -21.07
CA ASN A 121 -6.51 -11.74 -21.07
C ASN A 121 -6.16 -11.12 -19.71
N PRO A 122 -5.31 -11.77 -18.88
CA PRO A 122 -4.99 -11.26 -17.57
C PRO A 122 -4.25 -9.94 -17.72
N PHE A 123 -4.72 -8.89 -17.06
CA PHE A 123 -3.99 -7.62 -17.09
C PHE A 123 -2.87 -7.63 -16.04
N VAL A 124 -1.75 -7.05 -16.45
CA VAL A 124 -0.49 -6.96 -15.72
C VAL A 124 -0.11 -5.50 -15.66
N ILE A 125 0.10 -4.99 -14.45
CA ILE A 125 0.53 -3.64 -14.20
C ILE A 125 1.92 -3.72 -13.58
N ASN A 126 2.93 -3.41 -14.37
CA ASN A 126 4.32 -3.48 -14.00
C ASN A 126 4.80 -2.16 -13.38
N ASN A 127 5.95 -2.22 -12.72
CA ASN A 127 6.69 -1.06 -12.25
C ASN A 127 5.86 -0.12 -11.35
N ILE A 128 4.95 -0.66 -10.54
CA ILE A 128 4.14 0.13 -9.61
C ILE A 128 5.08 0.60 -8.49
N ALA A 129 5.39 1.89 -8.48
CA ALA A 129 6.17 2.49 -7.41
C ALA A 129 5.41 2.41 -6.07
N ILE A 130 6.11 2.04 -5.00
CA ILE A 130 5.57 2.03 -3.64
C ILE A 130 6.44 2.90 -2.73
N PRO A 131 5.84 3.68 -1.81
CA PRO A 131 6.58 4.48 -0.85
C PRO A 131 7.49 3.61 0.01
N VAL A 132 8.79 3.91 -0.04
CA VAL A 132 9.81 3.38 0.85
C VAL A 132 9.85 4.31 2.07
N LYS A 133 9.76 3.79 3.30
CA LYS A 133 10.18 4.60 4.46
C LYS A 133 11.69 4.77 4.36
N GLN A 134 12.16 5.97 4.01
CA GLN A 134 13.50 6.34 4.43
C GLN A 134 13.44 6.45 5.96
N ASN A 135 14.17 5.59 6.66
CA ASN A 135 14.54 5.86 8.04
C ASN A 135 15.47 7.09 7.99
N LYS A 136 14.92 8.31 8.00
CA LYS A 136 15.71 9.46 8.43
C LYS A 136 16.07 9.19 9.88
N SER A 137 17.29 8.68 10.09
CA SER A 137 17.94 8.76 11.40
C SER A 137 18.11 10.25 11.68
N THR A 138 17.16 10.86 12.38
CA THR A 138 17.43 12.11 13.08
C THR A 138 18.27 11.75 14.30
N THR A 139 19.55 11.50 14.08
CA THR A 139 20.53 11.57 15.16
C THR A 139 20.57 13.04 15.58
N PRO A 140 20.26 13.40 16.83
CA PRO A 140 20.41 14.77 17.29
C PRO A 140 21.89 15.14 17.16
N SER A 141 22.22 16.08 16.29
CA SER A 141 23.55 16.67 16.28
C SER A 141 23.67 17.52 17.55
N THR A 142 24.39 17.01 18.56
CA THR A 142 24.86 17.85 19.65
C THR A 142 25.82 18.88 19.05
N GLN A 143 25.33 20.10 18.82
CA GLN A 143 26.20 21.26 18.61
C GLN A 143 27.03 21.43 19.89
N LYS A 144 28.31 21.08 19.83
CA LYS A 144 29.30 21.70 20.71
C LYS A 144 29.51 23.11 20.18
N GLU A 145 28.95 24.11 20.87
CA GLU A 145 29.36 25.50 20.71
C GLU A 145 30.86 25.60 21.04
N GLY A 146 31.67 25.69 19.99
CA GLY A 146 33.06 26.10 20.10
C GLY A 146 33.11 27.60 20.41
N LYS A 147 33.25 27.95 21.69
CA LYS A 147 33.53 29.31 22.13
C LYS A 147 34.92 29.73 21.63
N THR A 148 34.98 30.50 20.56
CA THR A 148 36.23 31.13 20.11
C THR A 148 36.44 32.39 20.94
N ILE A 149 37.52 32.42 21.74
CA ILE A 149 38.00 33.62 22.42
C ILE A 149 38.99 34.29 21.47
N ILE A 150 38.65 35.49 20.98
CA ILE A 150 39.59 36.34 20.24
C ILE A 150 40.37 37.16 21.28
N ILE A 151 41.69 37.01 21.31
CA ILE A 151 42.60 37.87 22.08
C ILE A 151 43.28 38.77 21.04
N ASN A 152 42.99 40.08 21.07
CA ASN A 152 43.73 41.05 20.26
C ASN A 152 45.06 41.35 20.97
N MET A 153 46.17 41.16 20.25
CA MET A 153 47.49 41.72 20.55
C MET A 153 47.63 43.10 19.92
#